data_AF-A0A850S2Z2-F1
#
_entry.id   AF-A0A850S2Z2-F1
#
_cell.length_a   1.000
_cell.length_b   1.000
_cell.length_c   1.000
_cell.angle_alpha   90.00
_cell.angle_beta   90.00
_cell.angle_gamma   90.00
#
_symmetry.space_group_name_H-M   'P 1'
#
loop_
_entity.id
_entity.type
_entity.pdbx_description
1 polymer ?
#
loop_
_entity_poly.entity_id
_entity_poly.type
_entity_poly.pdbx_seq_one_letter_code
_entity_poly.pdbx_strand_id
1 'polypeptide(L)' 'MSKPYTPFANIRYCGAKARSTGKPCRGSAMHNGRCRLHGGASKGRPVTSGKWTKESLEQRKKVNSLIRETKGTLEG' A
#
# COMPACT_ATOMS: atom_id res chain seq x y z
N MET A 1 23.95 24.22 -24.50
CA MET A 1 23.14 24.75 -23.38
C MET A 1 22.68 23.58 -22.52
N SER A 2 23.19 23.45 -21.29
CA SER A 2 22.74 22.41 -20.37
C SER A 2 21.28 22.66 -19.98
N LYS A 3 20.46 21.61 -19.96
CA LYS A 3 19.04 21.66 -19.60
C LYS A 3 18.87 22.28 -18.20
N PRO A 4 17.90 23.18 -17.98
CA PRO A 4 17.73 23.83 -16.68
C PRO A 4 17.36 22.78 -15.61
N TYR A 5 17.98 22.90 -14.43
CA TYR A 5 17.65 22.05 -13.28
C TYR A 5 16.24 22.39 -12.79
N THR A 6 15.29 21.46 -13.00
CA THR A 6 13.91 21.58 -12.52
C THR A 6 13.66 20.50 -11.44
N PRO A 7 14.04 20.74 -10.18
CA PRO A 7 13.97 19.73 -9.12
C PRO A 7 12.55 19.26 -8.81
N PHE A 8 11.54 20.02 -9.26
CA PHE A 8 10.14 19.83 -8.90
C PHE A 8 9.26 19.40 -10.07
N ALA A 9 9.82 19.22 -11.27
CA ALA A 9 9.03 18.89 -12.47
C ALA A 9 8.22 17.59 -12.35
N ASN A 10 8.64 16.68 -11.45
CA ASN A 10 8.01 15.38 -11.23
C ASN A 10 7.41 15.21 -9.82
N ILE A 11 7.29 16.27 -9.02
CA ILE A 11 6.68 16.15 -7.69
C ILE A 11 5.17 16.07 -7.84
N ARG A 12 4.59 14.95 -7.38
CA ARG A 12 3.15 14.82 -7.20
C ARG A 12 2.74 15.44 -5.87
N TYR A 13 1.71 16.27 -5.88
CA TYR A 13 1.11 16.84 -4.68
C TYR A 13 0.03 15.93 -4.09
N CYS A 14 -0.18 16.05 -2.79
CA CYS A 14 -1.21 15.32 -2.07
C CYS A 14 -2.62 15.68 -2.55
N GLY A 15 -3.44 14.68 -2.86
CA GLY A 15 -4.82 14.86 -3.33
C GLY A 15 -5.85 15.24 -2.26
N ALA A 16 -5.44 15.54 -1.02
CA ALA A 16 -6.36 15.89 0.07
C ALA A 16 -6.49 17.42 0.23
N LYS A 17 -7.55 17.88 0.91
CA LYS A 17 -7.69 19.29 1.35
C LYS A 17 -7.19 19.44 2.78
N ALA A 18 -6.45 20.52 3.05
CA ALA A 18 -5.98 20.83 4.40
C ALA A 18 -7.15 21.26 5.29
N ARG A 19 -7.30 20.61 6.45
CA ARG A 19 -8.42 20.87 7.38
C ARG A 19 -8.47 22.31 7.89
N SER A 20 -7.31 22.92 8.14
CA SER A 20 -7.20 24.28 8.69
C SER A 20 -7.55 25.39 7.70
N THR A 21 -7.27 25.19 6.41
CA THR A 21 -7.41 26.25 5.39
C THR A 21 -8.47 25.94 4.35
N GLY A 22 -8.96 24.70 4.26
CA GLY A 22 -9.87 24.23 3.21
C GLY A 22 -9.22 24.11 1.82
N LYS A 23 -7.97 24.54 1.65
CA LYS A 23 -7.26 24.57 0.36
C LYS A 23 -6.64 23.21 0.02
N PRO A 24 -6.32 22.93 -1.25
CA PRO A 24 -5.59 21.72 -1.64
C PRO A 24 -4.25 21.59 -0.88
N CYS A 25 -3.92 20.38 -0.45
CA CYS A 25 -2.69 20.11 0.27
C CYS A 25 -1.48 20.25 -0.67
N ARG A 26 -0.51 21.08 -0.27
CA ARG A 26 0.75 21.29 -1.01
C ARG A 26 1.89 20.34 -0.58
N GLY A 27 1.60 19.36 0.27
CA GLY A 27 2.59 18.36 0.68
C GLY A 27 2.87 17.36 -0.43
N SER A 28 4.11 16.87 -0.51
CA SER A 28 4.50 15.83 -1.47
C SER A 28 3.70 14.55 -1.23
N ALA A 29 3.13 14.00 -2.29
CA ALA A 29 2.42 12.74 -2.26
C ALA A 29 3.38 11.55 -2.14
N MET A 30 2.98 10.56 -1.35
CA MET A 30 3.60 9.23 -1.33
C MET A 30 2.98 8.37 -2.45
N HIS A 31 3.38 7.09 -2.54
CA HIS A 31 2.89 6.16 -3.57
C HIS A 31 1.35 6.05 -3.64
N ASN A 32 0.66 6.30 -2.52
CA ASN A 32 -0.80 6.26 -2.42
C ASN A 32 -1.50 7.60 -2.75
N GLY A 33 -0.76 8.61 -3.24
CA GLY A 33 -1.33 9.91 -3.62
C GLY A 33 -1.60 10.88 -2.47
N ARG A 34 -1.24 10.52 -1.23
CA ARG A 34 -1.41 11.38 -0.05
C ARG A 34 -0.08 11.67 0.64
N CYS A 35 0.02 12.83 1.30
CA CYS A 35 1.20 13.17 2.09
C CYS A 35 1.17 12.47 3.46
N ARG A 36 2.29 12.46 4.18
CA ARG A 36 2.42 11.89 5.53
C ARG A 36 1.30 12.34 6.48
N LEU A 37 0.89 13.61 6.42
CA LEU A 37 -0.14 14.18 7.31
C LEU A 37 -1.58 13.80 6.92
N HIS A 38 -1.82 13.47 5.64
CA HIS A 38 -3.14 13.08 5.14
C HIS A 38 -3.24 11.57 4.90
N GLY A 39 -2.52 10.77 5.68
CA GLY A 39 -2.59 9.30 5.62
C GLY A 39 -1.66 8.65 4.59
N GLY A 40 -0.75 9.40 3.99
CA GLY A 40 0.27 8.89 3.08
C GLY A 40 1.11 7.77 3.69
N ALA A 41 1.45 7.91 4.98
CA ALA A 41 2.24 6.94 5.72
C ALA A 41 1.39 5.86 6.43
N SER A 42 0.06 5.94 6.36
CA SER A 42 -0.81 5.00 7.04
C SER A 42 -0.78 3.65 6.34
N LYS A 43 -0.35 2.61 7.06
CA LYS A 43 -0.44 1.20 6.62
C LYS A 43 -1.79 0.56 6.98
N GLY A 44 -2.74 1.35 7.51
CA GLY A 44 -3.98 0.85 8.09
C GLY A 44 -3.80 0.27 9.49
N ARG A 45 -4.91 -0.07 10.15
CA ARG A 45 -4.90 -0.79 11.43
C ARG A 45 -4.47 -2.25 11.18
N PRO A 46 -3.59 -2.83 12.00
CA PRO A 46 -3.31 -4.26 11.92
C PRO A 46 -4.59 -5.09 12.04
N VAL A 47 -4.73 -6.11 11.19
CA VAL A 47 -5.86 -7.05 11.26
C VAL A 47 -5.55 -8.07 12.36
N THR A 48 -6.30 -7.96 13.46
CA THR A 48 -6.08 -8.75 14.68
C THR A 48 -7.01 -9.95 14.81
N SER A 49 -8.09 -10.01 14.04
CA SER A 49 -9.05 -11.14 14.06
C SER A 49 -9.64 -11.41 12.67
N GLY A 50 -10.20 -12.61 12.50
CA GLY A 50 -10.86 -13.05 11.27
C GLY A 50 -9.93 -13.59 10.19
N LYS A 51 -10.44 -13.61 8.96
CA LYS A 51 -9.85 -14.33 7.82
C LYS A 51 -8.53 -13.74 7.29
N TRP A 52 -8.26 -12.49 7.61
CA TRP A 52 -7.12 -11.72 7.07
C TRP A 52 -6.02 -11.46 8.10
N THR A 53 -6.05 -12.14 9.25
CA THR A 53 -4.91 -12.11 10.18
C THR A 53 -3.68 -12.74 9.54
N LYS A 54 -2.50 -12.36 10.04
CA LYS A 54 -1.23 -12.94 9.57
C LYS A 54 -1.22 -14.47 9.71
N GLU A 55 -1.69 -14.96 10.85
CA GLU A 55 -1.79 -16.40 11.13
C GLU A 55 -2.73 -17.12 10.15
N SER A 56 -3.95 -16.60 9.94
CA SER A 56 -4.92 -17.18 8.98
C SER A 56 -4.35 -17.23 7.56
N LEU A 57 -3.60 -16.20 7.16
CA LEU A 57 -2.94 -16.16 5.86
C LEU A 57 -1.81 -17.21 5.75
N GLU A 58 -1.03 -17.42 6.80
CA GLU A 58 0.01 -18.46 6.83
C GLU A 58 -0.60 -19.87 6.81
N GLN A 59 -1.66 -20.11 7.59
CA GLN A 59 -2.41 -21.37 7.57
C GLN A 59 -2.97 -21.65 6.18
N ARG A 60 -3.59 -20.66 5.53
CA ARG A 60 -4.12 -20.80 4.17
C ARG A 60 -3.02 -21.16 3.17
N LYS A 61 -1.83 -20.55 3.26
CA LYS A 61 -0.69 -20.91 2.40
C LYS A 61 -0.27 -22.37 2.60
N LYS A 62 -0.17 -22.82 3.86
CA LYS A 62 0.17 -24.21 4.20
C LYS A 62 -0.86 -25.19 3.62
N VAL A 63 -2.14 -24.95 3.88
CA VAL A 63 -3.23 -25.80 3.37
C VAL A 63 -3.22 -25.85 1.84
N ASN A 64 -3.05 -24.70 1.17
CA ASN A 64 -2.96 -24.67 -0.29
C ASN A 64 -1.74 -25.44 -0.84
N SER A 65 -0.61 -25.40 -0.13
CA SER A 65 0.58 -26.19 -0.50
C SER A 65 0.30 -27.68 -0.42
N LEU A 66 -0.30 -28.14 0.69
CA LEU A 66 -0.69 -29.53 0.89
C LEU A 66 -1.69 -29.99 -0.17
N ILE A 67 -2.73 -29.19 -0.47
CA ILE A 67 -3.71 -29.51 -1.51
C ILE A 67 -3.03 -29.67 -2.87
N ARG A 68 -2.03 -28.85 -3.19
CA ARG A 68 -1.30 -28.94 -4.45
C ARG A 68 -0.46 -30.21 -4.52
N GLU A 69 0.21 -30.56 -3.44
CA GLU A 69 1.01 -31.77 -3.33
C GLU A 69 0.14 -33.04 -3.47
N THR A 70 -0.97 -33.10 -2.73
CA THR A 70 -1.89 -34.25 -2.81
C THR A 70 -2.50 -34.43 -4.20
N LYS A 71 -2.85 -33.33 -4.89
CA LYS A 71 -3.28 -33.40 -6.28
C LYS A 71 -2.20 -33.96 -7.20
N GLY A 72 -0.97 -33.46 -7.06
CA GLY A 72 0.17 -33.96 -7.83
C GLY A 72 0.43 -35.46 -7.62
N THR A 73 0.21 -35.99 -6.41
CA THR A 73 0.35 -37.43 -6.14
C THR A 73 -0.81 -38.29 -6.66
N LEU A 74 -2.00 -37.73 -6.83
CA LEU A 74 -3.18 -38.47 -7.30
C LEU A 74 -3.30 -38.48 -8.82
N GLU A 75 -2.72 -37.48 -9.49
CA GLU A 75 -2.76 -37.30 -10.94
C GLU A 75 -1.50 -37.82 -11.66
N GLY A 76 -0.50 -38.31 -10.92
CA GLY A 76 0.72 -38.96 -11.42
C GLY A 76 0.71 -40.46 -11.21
#